data_AF-A0A6I9QDX9-F1
#
_entry.id   AF-A0A6I9QDX9-F1
#
_cell.length_a   1.000
_cell.length_b   1.000
_cell.length_c   1.000
_cell.angle_alpha   90.00
_cell.angle_beta   90.00
_cell.angle_gamma   90.00
#
_symmetry.space_group_name_H-M   'P 1'
#
loop_
_entity.id
_entity.type
_entity.pdbx_description
1 polymer ?
#
loop_
_entity_poly.entity_id
_entity_poly.type
_entity_poly.pdbx_seq_one_letter_code
_entity_poly.pdbx_strand_id
1 'polypeptide(L)'
;MSATGVRVSVQDQYVIIDNGILQLTLSNPDGIVTGVRYNGLDNLMEVLNKEDNRGYWDLAWNAPRASGAFDVIKGTDFRIILQSEEQVEVSFTRTWAPSLKGKLVPLKIDKRFVVLRGSSGFYTYATFEHLQGWPDFDIDEIRVTFKLRKDKIDAHHTRKNIDLGDLVYEPPRDGVTLWEIGVPDRSAAEFYIPDPDPRYVNRLYVNLPTDRFRQYGLWDRYAELHPDGDLVYTIGKSDYKKDWFFAQVTRKTKQNSYQPTTWQIKFHLDSVNQSGNYKLRVALASATLSELQVRFNDLKANPAHFTTRLIGRDNSIVRHGIHGLYWLYNVDIQSAWLVQGDNTIFLTQPRNQSAFQEIMYDYIRMEGPSNS
;
A
#
# COMPACT_ATOMS: atom_id res chain seq x y z
N MET A 1 -42.71 8.95 -4.95
CA MET A 1 -42.77 8.40 -6.33
C MET A 1 -42.33 6.94 -6.24
N SER A 2 -43.09 5.98 -6.78
CA SER A 2 -42.64 4.59 -6.82
C SER A 2 -41.38 4.49 -7.69
N ALA A 3 -40.34 3.80 -7.23
CA ALA A 3 -39.10 3.64 -8.00
C ALA A 3 -39.42 3.02 -9.37
N THR A 4 -38.99 3.66 -10.46
CA THR A 4 -39.11 3.12 -11.82
C THR A 4 -38.34 1.79 -11.89
N GLY A 5 -38.90 0.77 -12.55
CA GLY A 5 -38.18 -0.48 -12.79
C GLY A 5 -36.94 -0.26 -13.67
N VAL A 6 -35.92 -1.09 -13.52
CA VAL A 6 -34.69 -1.01 -14.32
C VAL A 6 -34.99 -1.35 -15.78
N ARG A 7 -34.45 -0.55 -16.71
CA ARG A 7 -34.60 -0.71 -18.16
C ARG A 7 -33.23 -0.80 -18.80
N VAL A 8 -33.12 -1.62 -19.85
CA VAL A 8 -31.92 -1.71 -20.69
C VAL A 8 -32.28 -1.45 -22.15
N SER A 9 -31.47 -0.64 -22.82
CA SER A 9 -31.54 -0.37 -24.25
C SER A 9 -30.20 -0.74 -24.88
N VAL A 10 -30.21 -1.72 -25.78
CA VAL A 10 -29.03 -2.15 -26.53
C VAL A 10 -29.07 -1.48 -27.91
N GLN A 11 -28.03 -0.74 -28.23
CA GLN A 11 -27.81 -0.05 -29.50
C GLN A 11 -26.50 -0.56 -30.12
N ASP A 12 -26.25 -0.21 -31.39
CA ASP A 12 -25.05 -0.66 -32.11
C ASP A 12 -23.75 -0.32 -31.38
N GLN A 13 -23.65 0.90 -30.86
CA GLN A 13 -22.44 1.39 -30.19
C GLN A 13 -22.52 1.40 -28.66
N TYR A 14 -23.73 1.28 -28.10
CA TYR A 14 -23.95 1.52 -26.67
C TYR A 14 -24.97 0.57 -26.04
N VAL A 15 -24.76 0.27 -24.76
CA VAL A 15 -25.73 -0.37 -23.87
C VAL A 15 -26.06 0.63 -22.77
N ILE A 16 -27.32 1.03 -22.68
CA ILE A 16 -27.80 2.02 -21.72
C ILE A 16 -28.69 1.32 -20.70
N ILE A 17 -28.36 1.45 -19.42
CA ILE A 17 -29.13 0.87 -18.32
C ILE A 17 -29.61 1.99 -17.41
N ASP A 18 -30.91 2.07 -17.16
CA ASP A 18 -31.56 3.19 -16.46
C ASP A 18 -32.53 2.67 -15.38
N ASN A 19 -32.43 3.18 -14.16
CA ASN A 19 -33.36 2.86 -13.06
C ASN A 19 -34.17 4.07 -12.55
N GLY A 20 -34.14 5.20 -13.27
CA GLY A 20 -34.78 6.46 -12.92
C GLY A 20 -34.00 7.35 -11.96
N ILE A 21 -32.94 6.83 -11.32
CA ILE A 21 -32.03 7.57 -10.42
C ILE A 21 -30.65 7.73 -11.09
N LEU A 22 -30.17 6.64 -11.68
CA LEU A 22 -28.90 6.52 -12.37
C LEU A 22 -29.14 5.98 -13.78
N GLN A 23 -28.44 6.55 -14.76
CA GLN A 23 -28.31 5.99 -16.11
C GLN A 23 -26.84 5.70 -16.40
N LEU A 24 -26.53 4.43 -16.66
CA LEU A 24 -25.21 3.92 -17.01
C LEU A 24 -25.13 3.68 -18.51
N THR A 25 -24.14 4.27 -19.18
CA THR A 25 -23.86 4.08 -20.60
C THR A 25 -22.54 3.34 -20.76
N LEU A 26 -22.60 2.18 -21.43
CA LEU A 26 -21.46 1.32 -21.71
C LEU A 26 -21.25 1.22 -23.22
N SER A 27 -20.01 1.22 -23.70
CA SER A 27 -19.73 0.95 -25.11
C SER A 27 -19.99 -0.53 -25.45
N ASN A 28 -20.44 -0.78 -26.68
CA ASN A 28 -20.78 -2.12 -27.18
C ASN A 28 -19.82 -2.51 -28.33
N PRO A 29 -19.14 -3.67 -28.28
CA PRO A 29 -19.06 -4.67 -27.20
C PRO A 29 -17.89 -4.42 -26.22
N ASP A 30 -17.20 -3.29 -26.30
CA ASP A 30 -16.00 -3.04 -25.52
C ASP A 30 -16.24 -3.04 -23.99
N GLY A 31 -17.44 -2.63 -23.54
CA GLY A 31 -17.78 -2.56 -22.12
C GLY A 31 -17.00 -1.48 -21.36
N ILE A 32 -16.76 -0.33 -21.99
CA ILE A 32 -16.19 0.87 -21.37
C ILE A 32 -17.33 1.72 -20.82
N VAL A 33 -17.18 2.26 -19.62
CA VAL A 33 -18.14 3.21 -19.05
C VAL A 33 -17.92 4.58 -19.70
N THR A 34 -18.76 4.89 -20.69
CA THR A 34 -18.68 6.13 -21.47
C THR A 34 -19.49 7.25 -20.84
N GLY A 35 -20.50 6.89 -20.02
CA GLY A 35 -21.29 7.85 -19.28
C GLY A 35 -21.98 7.32 -18.03
N VAL A 36 -22.12 8.21 -17.05
CA VAL A 36 -22.91 8.01 -15.83
C VAL A 36 -23.70 9.28 -15.60
N ARG A 37 -25.03 9.22 -15.67
CA ARG A 37 -25.94 10.31 -15.30
C ARG A 37 -26.60 9.98 -13.97
N TYR A 38 -26.84 10.99 -13.15
CA TYR A 38 -27.35 10.80 -11.80
C TYR A 38 -28.32 11.92 -11.42
N ASN A 39 -29.54 11.58 -11.01
CA ASN A 39 -30.56 12.53 -10.51
C ASN A 39 -30.74 13.77 -11.40
N GLY A 40 -30.81 13.57 -12.72
CA GLY A 40 -30.96 14.65 -13.69
C GLY A 40 -29.69 15.46 -13.97
N LEU A 41 -28.57 15.19 -13.28
CA LEU A 41 -27.26 15.66 -13.69
C LEU A 41 -26.85 14.98 -14.99
N ASP A 42 -26.25 15.77 -15.87
CA ASP A 42 -25.64 15.25 -17.09
C ASP A 42 -24.41 14.37 -16.78
N ASN A 43 -23.81 13.79 -17.81
CA ASN A 43 -22.72 12.84 -17.69
C ASN A 43 -21.63 13.31 -16.72
N LEU A 44 -21.40 12.51 -15.68
CA LEU A 44 -20.41 12.72 -14.63
C LEU A 44 -19.00 12.27 -15.03
N MET A 45 -18.88 11.50 -16.11
CA MET A 45 -17.59 11.03 -16.63
C MET A 45 -16.85 12.16 -17.36
N GLU A 46 -15.52 12.19 -17.28
CA GLU A 46 -14.67 13.23 -17.88
C GLU A 46 -14.80 13.26 -19.41
N VAL A 47 -15.72 14.09 -19.91
CA VAL A 47 -16.11 14.12 -21.33
C VAL A 47 -15.02 14.68 -22.25
N LEU A 48 -14.03 15.39 -21.70
CA LEU A 48 -12.86 15.85 -22.47
C LEU A 48 -11.92 14.69 -22.84
N ASN A 49 -12.03 13.55 -22.16
CA ASN A 49 -11.31 12.34 -22.54
C ASN A 49 -12.05 11.57 -23.65
N LYS A 50 -11.27 10.84 -24.46
CA LYS A 50 -11.78 9.74 -25.30
C LYS A 50 -12.56 8.75 -24.43
N GLU A 51 -13.59 8.12 -25.00
CA GLU A 51 -14.49 7.25 -24.25
C GLU A 51 -13.77 6.12 -23.50
N ASP A 52 -12.79 5.48 -24.13
CA ASP A 52 -11.94 4.44 -23.54
C ASP A 52 -10.96 4.93 -22.46
N ASN A 53 -10.96 6.23 -22.18
CA ASN A 53 -10.20 6.88 -21.13
C ASN A 53 -11.11 7.62 -20.13
N ARG A 54 -12.35 7.14 -19.94
CA ARG A 54 -13.30 7.65 -18.94
C ARG A 54 -13.42 6.70 -17.76
N GLY A 55 -14.21 5.63 -17.93
CA GLY A 55 -14.36 4.57 -16.94
C GLY A 55 -14.01 3.22 -17.54
N TYR A 56 -12.94 2.60 -17.06
CA TYR A 56 -12.37 1.42 -17.69
C TYR A 56 -11.71 0.48 -16.69
N TRP A 57 -11.66 -0.79 -17.08
CA TRP A 57 -10.80 -1.78 -16.44
C TRP A 57 -9.49 -1.87 -17.21
N ASP A 58 -8.37 -1.92 -16.49
CA ASP A 58 -7.05 -2.06 -17.06
C ASP A 58 -6.23 -3.11 -16.30
N LEU A 59 -5.19 -3.61 -16.97
CA LEU A 59 -4.19 -4.48 -16.37
C LEU A 59 -2.79 -4.10 -16.85
N ALA A 60 -1.83 -4.25 -15.95
CA ALA A 60 -0.41 -4.26 -16.25
C ALA A 60 0.10 -5.69 -16.08
N TRP A 61 0.72 -6.24 -17.14
CA TRP A 61 1.14 -7.64 -17.17
C TRP A 61 2.43 -7.83 -17.94
N ASN A 62 3.11 -8.94 -17.69
CA ASN A 62 4.35 -9.30 -18.38
C ASN A 62 4.26 -10.72 -18.92
N ALA A 63 4.68 -10.92 -20.16
CA ALA A 63 5.07 -12.26 -20.60
C ALA A 63 6.40 -12.65 -19.92
N PRO A 64 6.67 -13.95 -19.72
CA PRO A 64 7.90 -14.40 -19.07
C PRO A 64 9.13 -13.80 -19.76
N ARG A 65 9.96 -13.08 -18.99
CA ARG A 65 11.19 -12.41 -19.46
C ARG A 65 10.96 -11.30 -20.51
N ALA A 66 9.76 -10.74 -20.60
CA ALA A 66 9.44 -9.60 -21.45
C ALA A 66 9.18 -8.33 -20.63
N SER A 67 9.17 -7.17 -21.28
CA SER A 67 8.75 -5.90 -20.69
C SER A 67 7.24 -5.84 -20.50
N GLY A 68 6.80 -5.07 -19.50
CA GLY A 68 5.38 -4.90 -19.18
C GLY A 68 4.57 -4.28 -20.29
N ALA A 69 3.34 -4.78 -20.43
CA ALA A 69 2.32 -4.30 -21.32
C ALA A 69 1.13 -3.77 -20.52
N PHE A 70 0.60 -2.64 -20.96
CA PHE A 70 -0.63 -2.06 -20.42
C PHE A 70 -1.79 -2.39 -21.36
N ASP A 71 -2.90 -2.88 -20.80
CA ASP A 71 -4.06 -3.32 -21.57
C ASP A 71 -5.34 -2.76 -20.95
N VAL A 72 -5.99 -1.85 -21.68
CA VAL A 72 -7.37 -1.45 -21.38
C VAL A 72 -8.27 -2.58 -21.85
N ILE A 73 -8.91 -3.26 -20.92
CA ILE A 73 -9.70 -4.45 -21.19
C ILE A 73 -10.94 -4.05 -21.99
N LYS A 74 -10.95 -4.38 -23.28
CA LYS A 74 -12.10 -4.22 -24.19
C LYS A 74 -12.71 -5.58 -24.50
N GLY A 75 -14.01 -5.73 -24.26
CA GLY A 75 -14.75 -6.92 -24.65
C GLY A 75 -14.85 -7.06 -26.17
N THR A 76 -14.98 -8.29 -26.64
CA THR A 76 -15.31 -8.62 -28.04
C THR A 76 -16.75 -9.07 -28.19
N ASP A 77 -17.41 -9.46 -27.09
CA ASP A 77 -18.76 -9.99 -27.07
C ASP A 77 -19.56 -9.38 -25.92
N PHE A 78 -20.83 -9.06 -26.18
CA PHE A 78 -21.78 -8.54 -25.20
C PHE A 78 -22.92 -9.53 -24.96
N ARG A 79 -23.38 -9.63 -23.70
CA ARG A 79 -24.59 -10.41 -23.34
C ARG A 79 -25.37 -9.74 -22.21
N ILE A 80 -26.70 -9.87 -22.25
CA ILE A 80 -27.55 -9.63 -21.08
C ILE A 80 -27.61 -10.94 -20.28
N ILE A 81 -27.25 -10.88 -19.00
CA ILE A 81 -27.22 -12.04 -18.09
C ILE A 81 -28.52 -12.13 -17.30
N LEU A 82 -29.02 -10.99 -16.85
CA LEU A 82 -30.30 -10.88 -16.15
C LEU A 82 -30.98 -9.58 -16.57
N GLN A 83 -32.30 -9.64 -16.78
CA GLN A 83 -33.14 -8.48 -17.03
C GLN A 83 -34.48 -8.65 -16.33
N SER A 84 -34.78 -7.75 -15.40
CA SER A 84 -36.03 -7.65 -14.65
C SER A 84 -36.26 -6.20 -14.23
N GLU A 85 -37.44 -5.89 -13.69
CA GLU A 85 -37.70 -4.57 -13.11
C GLU A 85 -36.82 -4.26 -11.89
N GLU A 86 -36.31 -5.29 -11.21
CA GLU A 86 -35.49 -5.15 -10.00
C GLU A 86 -33.99 -5.03 -10.32
N GLN A 87 -33.54 -5.63 -11.43
CA GLN A 87 -32.12 -5.72 -11.76
C GLN A 87 -31.90 -5.92 -13.27
N VAL A 88 -30.86 -5.27 -13.78
CA VAL A 88 -30.19 -5.64 -15.03
C VAL A 88 -28.74 -5.99 -14.75
N GLU A 89 -28.28 -7.11 -15.29
CA GLU A 89 -26.87 -7.51 -15.32
C GLU A 89 -26.43 -7.75 -16.77
N VAL A 90 -25.28 -7.18 -17.14
CA VAL A 90 -24.69 -7.32 -18.46
C VAL A 90 -23.24 -7.79 -18.40
N SER A 91 -22.79 -8.40 -19.49
CA SER A 91 -21.48 -9.02 -19.67
C SER A 91 -20.76 -8.44 -20.87
N PHE A 92 -19.45 -8.26 -20.72
CA PHE A 92 -18.55 -7.96 -21.82
C PHE A 92 -17.34 -8.88 -21.72
N THR A 93 -17.23 -9.84 -22.63
CA THR A 93 -16.19 -10.88 -22.58
C THR A 93 -15.12 -10.67 -23.63
N ARG A 94 -13.87 -11.04 -23.31
CA ARG A 94 -12.78 -11.20 -24.27
C ARG A 94 -12.06 -12.52 -23.97
N THR A 95 -11.95 -13.39 -24.97
CA THR A 95 -11.24 -14.68 -24.84
C THR A 95 -9.91 -14.59 -25.57
N TRP A 96 -8.81 -14.92 -24.88
CA TRP A 96 -7.51 -14.99 -25.52
C TRP A 96 -7.43 -16.13 -26.55
N ALA A 97 -6.63 -15.90 -27.60
CA ALA A 97 -6.33 -16.89 -28.63
C ALA A 97 -4.83 -16.86 -28.95
N PRO A 98 -4.24 -17.95 -29.48
CA PRO A 98 -2.81 -18.01 -29.81
C PRO A 98 -2.30 -16.88 -30.72
N SER A 99 -3.15 -16.33 -31.59
CA SER A 99 -2.84 -15.18 -32.46
C SER A 99 -2.60 -13.86 -31.71
N LEU A 100 -2.99 -13.80 -30.43
CA LEU A 100 -2.86 -12.65 -29.53
C LEU A 100 -1.64 -12.77 -28.60
N LYS A 101 -0.81 -13.81 -28.78
CA LYS A 101 0.40 -14.03 -27.99
C LYS A 101 1.30 -12.79 -28.02
N GLY A 102 1.71 -12.34 -26.83
CA GLY A 102 2.55 -11.15 -26.65
C GLY A 102 1.85 -9.81 -26.88
N LYS A 103 0.56 -9.82 -27.27
CA LYS A 103 -0.24 -8.60 -27.48
C LYS A 103 -1.25 -8.39 -26.35
N LEU A 104 -1.91 -9.47 -25.93
CA LEU A 104 -2.88 -9.47 -24.85
C LEU A 104 -2.57 -10.58 -23.86
N VAL A 105 -2.95 -10.36 -22.60
CA VAL A 105 -2.76 -11.33 -21.53
C VAL A 105 -3.51 -12.63 -21.87
N PRO A 106 -2.90 -13.81 -21.61
CA PRO A 106 -3.54 -15.12 -21.80
C PRO A 106 -4.72 -15.38 -20.85
N LEU A 107 -5.78 -14.59 -20.90
CA LEU A 107 -6.95 -14.73 -20.03
C LEU A 107 -8.26 -14.70 -20.83
N LYS A 108 -9.24 -15.42 -20.32
CA LYS A 108 -10.64 -15.19 -20.62
C LYS A 108 -11.16 -14.26 -19.54
N ILE A 109 -11.60 -13.09 -19.98
CA ILE A 109 -12.02 -12.01 -19.11
C ILE A 109 -13.50 -11.77 -19.34
N ASP A 110 -14.28 -11.70 -18.27
CA ASP A 110 -15.71 -11.34 -18.29
C ASP A 110 -15.94 -10.17 -17.34
N LYS A 111 -16.17 -8.97 -17.89
CA LYS A 111 -16.53 -7.79 -17.12
C LYS A 111 -18.05 -7.72 -16.97
N ARG A 112 -18.52 -7.53 -15.74
CA ARG A 112 -19.93 -7.48 -15.39
C ARG A 112 -20.30 -6.10 -14.86
N PHE A 113 -21.50 -5.66 -15.20
CA PHE A 113 -22.12 -4.45 -14.66
C PHE A 113 -23.54 -4.76 -14.22
N VAL A 114 -23.91 -4.33 -13.03
CA VAL A 114 -25.22 -4.56 -12.43
C VAL A 114 -25.84 -3.24 -11.99
N VAL A 115 -27.07 -2.99 -12.41
CA VAL A 115 -27.88 -1.86 -11.94
C VAL A 115 -29.13 -2.42 -11.26
N LEU A 116 -29.39 -1.95 -10.04
CA LEU A 116 -30.53 -2.36 -9.23
C LEU A 116 -31.58 -1.26 -9.15
N ARG A 117 -32.85 -1.64 -9.02
CA ARG A 117 -33.95 -0.71 -8.76
C ARG A 117 -33.72 0.04 -7.47
N GLY A 118 -34.01 1.35 -7.47
CA GLY A 118 -33.87 2.20 -6.29
C GLY A 118 -32.43 2.48 -5.83
N SER A 119 -31.40 1.94 -6.50
CA SER A 119 -30.00 2.20 -6.19
C SER A 119 -29.49 3.49 -6.83
N SER A 120 -28.68 4.26 -6.09
CA SER A 120 -28.01 5.48 -6.60
C SER A 120 -26.69 5.21 -7.31
N GLY A 121 -26.37 3.94 -7.55
CA GLY A 121 -25.11 3.50 -8.18
C GLY A 121 -25.26 2.14 -8.85
N PHE A 122 -24.15 1.67 -9.41
CA PHE A 122 -24.04 0.39 -10.09
C PHE A 122 -22.90 -0.42 -9.48
N TYR A 123 -23.00 -1.74 -9.59
CA TYR A 123 -21.92 -2.66 -9.21
C TYR A 123 -21.15 -3.05 -10.46
N THR A 124 -19.84 -3.29 -10.30
CA THR A 124 -19.02 -3.88 -11.35
C THR A 124 -18.03 -4.86 -10.73
N TYR A 125 -17.78 -5.94 -11.44
CA TYR A 125 -16.77 -6.93 -11.10
C TYR A 125 -16.26 -7.58 -12.39
N ALA A 126 -15.15 -8.30 -12.31
CA ALA A 126 -14.61 -9.04 -13.43
C ALA A 126 -14.17 -10.44 -12.99
N THR A 127 -14.41 -11.43 -13.86
CA THR A 127 -13.89 -12.78 -13.71
C THR A 127 -12.73 -12.98 -14.67
N PHE A 128 -11.61 -13.50 -14.16
CA PHE A 128 -10.41 -13.81 -14.93
C PHE A 128 -10.15 -15.31 -14.87
N GLU A 129 -10.15 -15.98 -16.02
CA GLU A 129 -9.95 -17.42 -16.14
C GLU A 129 -8.71 -17.71 -17.00
N HIS A 130 -7.72 -18.38 -16.42
CA HIS A 130 -6.55 -18.91 -17.13
C HIS A 130 -6.80 -20.39 -17.44
N LEU A 131 -6.89 -20.72 -18.72
CA LEU A 131 -7.19 -22.09 -19.15
C LEU A 131 -5.91 -22.92 -19.29
N GLN A 132 -6.03 -24.22 -19.02
CA GLN A 132 -4.93 -25.17 -19.16
C GLN A 132 -4.32 -25.10 -20.57
N GLY A 133 -2.99 -25.03 -20.63
CA GLY A 133 -2.23 -24.98 -21.89
C GLY A 133 -2.01 -23.57 -22.44
N TRP A 134 -2.57 -22.54 -21.82
CA TRP A 134 -2.24 -21.15 -22.15
C TRP A 134 -0.90 -20.72 -21.55
N PRO A 135 -0.16 -19.79 -22.19
CA PRO A 135 1.15 -19.36 -21.70
C PRO A 135 1.10 -18.78 -20.28
N ASP A 136 2.19 -18.94 -19.54
CA ASP A 136 2.43 -18.25 -18.27
C ASP A 136 2.56 -16.74 -18.46
N PHE A 137 2.30 -15.96 -17.41
CA PHE A 137 2.45 -14.52 -17.36
C PHE A 137 2.46 -14.04 -15.89
N ASP A 138 2.93 -12.81 -15.68
CA ASP A 138 2.85 -12.11 -14.40
C ASP A 138 1.83 -10.95 -14.50
N ILE A 139 1.07 -10.70 -13.44
CA ILE A 139 0.19 -9.52 -13.32
C ILE A 139 0.75 -8.60 -12.24
N ASP A 140 1.05 -7.36 -12.62
CA ASP A 140 1.52 -6.33 -11.70
C ASP A 140 0.37 -5.48 -11.14
N GLU A 141 -0.68 -5.26 -11.94
CA GLU A 141 -1.83 -4.43 -11.58
C GLU A 141 -3.09 -4.94 -12.30
N ILE A 142 -4.23 -4.97 -11.58
CA ILE A 142 -5.57 -4.98 -12.17
C ILE A 142 -6.33 -3.85 -11.49
N ARG A 143 -6.92 -2.96 -12.29
CA ARG A 143 -7.60 -1.78 -11.77
C ARG A 143 -8.91 -1.54 -12.50
N VAL A 144 -9.88 -0.98 -11.77
CA VAL A 144 -10.99 -0.22 -12.35
C VAL A 144 -10.78 1.25 -12.04
N THR A 145 -10.89 2.09 -13.07
CA THR A 145 -10.67 3.53 -12.98
C THR A 145 -11.92 4.25 -13.42
N PHE A 146 -12.37 5.27 -12.68
CA PHE A 146 -13.43 6.19 -13.10
C PHE A 146 -12.90 7.63 -13.06
N LYS A 147 -12.71 8.22 -14.23
CA LYS A 147 -12.30 9.63 -14.36
C LYS A 147 -13.56 10.47 -14.42
N LEU A 148 -13.82 11.16 -13.31
CA LEU A 148 -14.98 12.00 -13.13
C LEU A 148 -14.67 13.45 -13.54
N ARG A 149 -15.72 14.16 -13.95
CA ARG A 149 -15.66 15.58 -14.26
C ARG A 149 -15.28 16.41 -13.05
N LYS A 150 -14.16 17.10 -13.17
CA LYS A 150 -13.65 17.98 -12.12
C LYS A 150 -14.53 19.21 -11.86
N ASP A 151 -15.35 19.63 -12.83
CA ASP A 151 -16.30 20.74 -12.67
C ASP A 151 -17.60 20.33 -11.95
N LYS A 152 -17.82 19.02 -11.75
CA LYS A 152 -19.01 18.47 -11.10
C LYS A 152 -18.72 17.83 -9.75
N ILE A 153 -17.54 17.22 -9.62
CA ILE A 153 -17.16 16.43 -8.46
C ILE A 153 -15.79 16.91 -7.98
N ASP A 154 -15.75 17.43 -6.76
CA ASP A 154 -14.51 17.60 -6.00
C ASP A 154 -14.34 16.38 -5.10
N ALA A 155 -13.37 15.54 -5.42
CA ALA A 155 -13.13 14.29 -4.71
C ALA A 155 -12.32 14.57 -3.44
N HIS A 156 -13.00 14.86 -2.33
CA HIS A 156 -12.39 14.86 -1.01
C HIS A 156 -12.54 13.48 -0.37
N HIS A 157 -11.42 12.86 0.00
CA HIS A 157 -11.45 11.62 0.78
C HIS A 157 -12.00 11.92 2.17
N THR A 158 -13.24 11.50 2.44
CA THR A 158 -13.78 11.43 3.79
C THR A 158 -13.66 9.98 4.24
N ARG A 159 -12.73 9.69 5.17
CA ARG A 159 -12.72 8.37 5.82
C ARG A 159 -13.95 8.29 6.72
N LYS A 160 -14.89 7.42 6.38
CA LYS A 160 -15.95 7.03 7.30
C LYS A 160 -15.47 5.77 8.02
N ASN A 161 -15.16 5.90 9.30
CA ASN A 161 -14.83 4.73 10.12
C ASN A 161 -16.12 3.91 10.31
N ILE A 162 -16.04 2.62 10.00
CA ILE A 162 -17.07 1.64 10.34
C ILE A 162 -16.55 0.95 11.59
N ASP A 163 -17.28 1.08 12.70
CA ASP A 163 -16.99 0.33 13.91
C ASP A 163 -17.41 -1.13 13.70
N LEU A 164 -16.45 -2.04 13.82
CA LEU A 164 -16.64 -3.48 13.68
C LEU A 164 -16.62 -4.20 15.05
N GLY A 165 -16.53 -3.44 16.15
CA GLY A 165 -16.29 -3.96 17.50
C GLY A 165 -14.82 -4.30 17.75
N ASP A 166 -14.52 -4.62 19.01
CA ASP A 166 -13.17 -4.97 19.45
C ASP A 166 -12.83 -6.43 19.15
N LEU A 167 -11.64 -6.67 18.58
CA LEU A 167 -11.04 -8.00 18.48
C LEU A 167 -9.81 -8.06 19.40
N VAL A 168 -9.86 -8.90 20.42
CA VAL A 168 -8.69 -9.14 21.28
C VAL A 168 -7.81 -10.19 20.62
N TYR A 169 -6.60 -9.79 20.23
CA TYR A 169 -5.55 -10.68 19.74
C TYR A 169 -4.39 -10.69 20.72
N GLU A 170 -4.06 -11.87 21.25
CA GLU A 170 -2.88 -12.08 22.08
C GLU A 170 -1.74 -12.62 21.19
N PRO A 171 -0.73 -11.79 20.83
CA PRO A 171 0.36 -12.24 19.98
C PRO A 171 1.22 -13.27 20.71
N PRO A 172 1.67 -14.35 20.02
CA PRO A 172 2.61 -15.30 20.57
C PRO A 172 3.87 -14.60 21.10
N ARG A 173 4.32 -15.03 22.29
CA ARG A 173 5.51 -14.49 22.97
C ARG A 173 6.40 -15.66 23.34
N ASP A 174 7.69 -15.54 23.02
CA ASP A 174 8.66 -16.61 23.29
C ASP A 174 9.26 -16.48 24.70
N GLY A 175 9.07 -15.33 25.34
CA GLY A 175 9.52 -15.05 26.70
C GLY A 175 8.90 -13.76 27.22
N VAL A 176 9.33 -13.33 28.41
CA VAL A 176 8.87 -12.06 29.00
C VAL A 176 9.31 -10.91 28.11
N THR A 177 8.37 -10.00 27.79
CA THR A 177 8.70 -8.77 27.06
C THR A 177 9.53 -7.87 27.96
N LEU A 178 10.77 -7.58 27.57
CA LEU A 178 11.66 -6.68 28.31
C LEU A 178 11.34 -5.22 27.98
N TRP A 179 11.10 -4.94 26.70
CA TRP A 179 10.67 -3.65 26.20
C TRP A 179 10.10 -3.77 24.80
N GLU A 180 9.36 -2.75 24.38
CA GLU A 180 8.76 -2.62 23.07
C GLU A 180 8.74 -1.16 22.59
N ILE A 181 8.67 -0.97 21.28
CA ILE A 181 8.62 0.33 20.59
C ILE A 181 7.55 0.23 19.49
N GLY A 182 6.58 1.15 19.50
CA GLY A 182 5.47 1.20 18.53
C GLY A 182 4.25 0.36 18.91
N VAL A 183 3.32 0.21 17.97
CA VAL A 183 2.09 -0.58 18.07
C VAL A 183 2.07 -1.59 16.92
N PRO A 184 1.79 -2.89 17.14
CA PRO A 184 1.82 -3.89 16.07
C PRO A 184 0.55 -3.85 15.20
N ASP A 185 0.36 -2.76 14.44
CA ASP A 185 -0.83 -2.51 13.61
C ASP A 185 -0.54 -2.46 12.09
N ARG A 186 0.70 -2.77 11.71
CA ARG A 186 1.27 -2.73 10.35
C ARG A 186 1.39 -1.31 9.79
N SER A 187 1.50 -0.31 10.66
CA SER A 187 1.64 1.10 10.29
C SER A 187 2.87 1.72 10.92
N ALA A 188 3.35 2.81 10.31
CA ALA A 188 4.33 3.68 10.95
C ALA A 188 3.72 5.01 11.44
N ALA A 189 2.38 5.07 11.52
CA ALA A 189 1.63 6.32 11.65
C ALA A 189 1.68 6.93 13.07
N GLU A 190 1.98 6.12 14.08
CA GLU A 190 2.15 6.53 15.46
C GLU A 190 3.53 7.12 15.76
N PHE A 191 4.52 6.86 14.90
CA PHE A 191 5.86 7.41 15.03
C PHE A 191 5.93 8.91 14.67
N TYR A 192 7.08 9.53 14.93
CA TYR A 192 7.25 10.95 14.72
C TYR A 192 7.29 11.32 13.23
N ILE A 193 6.21 11.97 12.79
CA ILE A 193 6.07 12.59 11.46
C ILE A 193 6.39 14.09 11.57
N PRO A 194 7.48 14.58 10.96
CA PRO A 194 7.92 15.95 11.14
C PRO A 194 6.98 16.95 10.47
N ASP A 195 7.12 18.22 10.83
CA ASP A 195 6.47 19.28 10.07
C ASP A 195 7.09 19.38 8.65
N PRO A 196 6.26 19.63 7.62
CA PRO A 196 6.74 19.75 6.25
C PRO A 196 7.61 20.99 6.05
N ASP A 197 8.40 20.97 4.98
CA ASP A 197 9.07 22.18 4.51
C ASP A 197 8.01 23.24 4.15
N PRO A 198 8.07 24.46 4.72
CA PRO A 198 7.11 25.53 4.45
C PRO A 198 6.94 25.88 2.96
N ARG A 199 7.94 25.59 2.12
CA ARG A 199 7.92 25.86 0.68
C ARG A 199 6.98 24.93 -0.10
N TYR A 200 6.71 23.73 0.42
CA TYR A 200 6.01 22.66 -0.31
C TYR A 200 4.74 22.17 0.39
N VAL A 201 4.23 22.93 1.36
CA VAL A 201 3.07 22.54 2.16
C VAL A 201 1.84 22.29 1.29
N ASN A 202 1.31 21.07 1.36
CA ASN A 202 0.01 20.74 0.83
C ASN A 202 -1.07 21.14 1.85
N ARG A 203 -1.84 22.18 1.52
CA ARG A 203 -2.88 22.76 2.39
C ARG A 203 -4.02 21.79 2.70
N LEU A 204 -4.23 20.75 1.89
CA LEU A 204 -5.26 19.74 2.13
C LEU A 204 -5.04 18.97 3.45
N TYR A 205 -3.78 18.82 3.89
CA TYR A 205 -3.43 17.99 5.05
C TYR A 205 -3.01 18.79 6.29
N VAL A 206 -3.02 20.13 6.24
CA VAL A 206 -2.55 20.98 7.36
C VAL A 206 -3.39 20.80 8.62
N ASN A 207 -4.71 20.63 8.46
CA ASN A 207 -5.65 20.45 9.56
C ASN A 207 -6.09 18.99 9.73
N LEU A 208 -5.33 18.03 9.20
CA LEU A 208 -5.59 16.60 9.30
C LEU A 208 -4.40 15.89 9.96
N PRO A 209 -4.31 15.91 11.31
CA PRO A 209 -3.18 15.33 12.05
C PRO A 209 -2.91 13.86 11.68
N THR A 210 -3.97 13.09 11.42
CA THR A 210 -3.91 11.68 11.03
C THR A 210 -3.31 11.44 9.64
N ASP A 211 -3.20 12.47 8.80
CA ASP A 211 -2.70 12.38 7.44
C ASP A 211 -1.47 13.28 7.24
N ARG A 212 -0.79 13.69 8.32
CA ARG A 212 0.44 14.49 8.26
C ARG A 212 1.52 13.87 7.38
N PHE A 213 1.59 12.54 7.32
CA PHE A 213 2.54 11.80 6.48
C PHE A 213 2.31 12.02 4.97
N ARG A 214 1.17 12.60 4.57
CA ARG A 214 0.84 12.89 3.16
C ARG A 214 1.52 14.14 2.60
N GLN A 215 2.29 14.85 3.41
CA GLN A 215 3.08 15.99 2.96
C GLN A 215 4.28 15.54 2.13
N TYR A 216 4.59 16.30 1.08
CA TYR A 216 5.74 16.02 0.22
C TYR A 216 7.06 16.33 0.95
N GLY A 217 8.09 15.50 0.73
CA GLY A 217 9.46 15.80 1.15
C GLY A 217 9.78 15.53 2.61
N LEU A 218 8.93 14.82 3.35
CA LEU A 218 9.16 14.56 4.78
C LEU A 218 10.44 13.76 5.06
N TRP A 219 10.85 12.88 4.14
CA TRP A 219 12.11 12.12 4.24
C TRP A 219 13.34 13.04 4.29
N ASP A 220 13.32 14.15 3.53
CA ASP A 220 14.45 15.10 3.47
C ASP A 220 14.62 15.85 4.80
N ARG A 221 13.59 15.89 5.66
CA ARG A 221 13.65 16.53 6.99
C ARG A 221 14.56 15.78 7.97
N TYR A 222 14.86 14.49 7.73
CA TYR A 222 15.64 13.68 8.66
C TYR A 222 17.01 14.29 8.94
N ALA A 223 17.76 14.67 7.90
CA ALA A 223 19.10 15.25 8.05
C ALA A 223 19.09 16.62 8.75
N GLU A 224 18.00 17.38 8.64
CA GLU A 224 17.83 18.68 9.32
C GLU A 224 17.56 18.51 10.81
N LEU A 225 16.75 17.50 11.16
CA LEU A 225 16.38 17.21 12.54
C LEU A 225 17.48 16.48 13.31
N HIS A 226 18.38 15.82 12.60
CA HIS A 226 19.45 14.99 13.16
C HIS A 226 20.83 15.45 12.63
N PRO A 227 21.25 16.72 12.81
CA PRO A 227 22.41 17.28 12.12
C PRO A 227 23.76 16.65 12.52
N ASP A 228 23.89 16.24 13.79
CA ASP A 228 25.17 15.84 14.39
C ASP A 228 25.37 14.32 14.48
N GLY A 229 24.35 13.54 14.13
CA GLY A 229 24.38 12.08 14.24
C GLY A 229 23.02 11.48 13.89
N ASP A 230 22.96 10.15 13.88
CA ASP A 230 21.69 9.43 13.67
C ASP A 230 20.90 9.25 14.97
N LEU A 231 19.65 8.86 14.81
CA LEU A 231 18.68 8.67 15.88
C LEU A 231 19.21 7.76 17.01
N VAL A 232 19.07 8.22 18.25
CA VAL A 232 19.38 7.45 19.47
C VAL A 232 18.12 7.39 20.33
N TYR A 233 17.54 6.21 20.44
CA TYR A 233 16.37 5.92 21.25
C TYR A 233 16.79 5.23 22.55
N THR A 234 16.37 5.74 23.72
CA THR A 234 16.71 5.14 25.02
C THR A 234 15.46 4.59 25.69
N ILE A 235 15.41 3.27 25.91
CA ILE A 235 14.29 2.59 26.56
C ILE A 235 14.03 3.21 27.93
N GLY A 236 12.75 3.50 28.21
CA GLY A 236 12.31 4.13 29.46
C GLY A 236 12.55 5.64 29.55
N LYS A 237 13.16 6.28 28.53
CA LYS A 237 13.37 7.74 28.48
C LYS A 237 12.79 8.39 27.23
N SER A 238 12.98 7.77 26.06
CA SER A 238 12.48 8.28 24.79
C SER A 238 11.00 7.93 24.57
N ASP A 239 10.30 8.76 23.81
CA ASP A 239 8.89 8.60 23.42
C ASP A 239 8.83 8.32 21.92
N TYR A 240 8.35 7.14 21.51
CA TYR A 240 8.37 6.76 20.08
C TYR A 240 7.51 7.70 19.21
N LYS A 241 6.54 8.40 19.79
CA LYS A 241 5.71 9.36 19.05
C LYS A 241 6.45 10.67 18.71
N LYS A 242 7.60 10.91 19.33
CA LYS A 242 8.38 12.15 19.23
C LYS A 242 9.83 11.93 18.81
N ASP A 243 10.43 10.86 19.31
CA ASP A 243 11.85 10.60 19.21
C ASP A 243 12.18 9.47 18.23
N TRP A 244 11.16 8.75 17.74
CA TRP A 244 11.32 7.74 16.69
C TRP A 244 10.82 8.29 15.36
N PHE A 245 11.73 8.63 14.44
CA PHE A 245 11.34 9.15 13.13
C PHE A 245 10.56 8.08 12.34
N PHE A 246 9.51 8.48 11.61
CA PHE A 246 8.58 7.53 10.99
C PHE A 246 9.21 6.59 9.94
N ALA A 247 10.36 6.96 9.36
CA ALA A 247 11.06 6.15 8.37
C ALA A 247 12.59 6.29 8.52
N GLN A 248 13.30 5.17 8.68
CA GLN A 248 14.75 5.15 8.56
C GLN A 248 15.14 5.31 7.11
N VAL A 249 15.50 6.55 6.75
CA VAL A 249 15.88 6.98 5.40
C VAL A 249 17.38 7.13 5.29
N THR A 250 17.85 7.34 4.06
CA THR A 250 19.23 7.77 3.81
C THR A 250 19.43 9.23 4.22
N ARG A 251 20.66 9.57 4.62
CA ARG A 251 21.03 10.92 5.02
C ARG A 251 21.52 11.72 3.81
N LYS A 252 20.76 12.75 3.43
CA LYS A 252 21.14 13.69 2.38
C LYS A 252 22.32 14.56 2.81
N THR A 253 23.34 14.65 1.97
CA THR A 253 24.52 15.51 2.19
C THR A 253 24.36 16.86 1.48
N LYS A 254 25.22 17.82 1.84
CA LYS A 254 25.29 19.13 1.16
C LYS A 254 25.65 19.03 -0.33
N GLN A 255 26.24 17.92 -0.76
CA GLN A 255 26.63 17.65 -2.15
C GLN A 255 25.53 16.92 -2.94
N ASN A 256 24.32 16.82 -2.36
CA ASN A 256 23.18 16.11 -2.95
C ASN A 256 23.44 14.61 -3.20
N SER A 257 24.32 14.01 -2.39
CA SER A 257 24.52 12.57 -2.29
C SER A 257 23.82 12.02 -1.04
N TYR A 258 23.68 10.70 -0.95
CA TYR A 258 23.05 10.04 0.18
C TYR A 258 24.05 9.18 0.94
N GLN A 259 23.92 9.15 2.26
CA GLN A 259 24.73 8.34 3.17
C GLN A 259 23.86 7.31 3.89
N PRO A 260 24.43 6.14 4.25
CA PRO A 260 23.82 5.20 5.18
C PRO A 260 23.40 5.86 6.49
N THR A 261 22.43 5.26 7.19
CA THR A 261 22.05 5.67 8.54
C THR A 261 22.13 4.49 9.51
N THR A 262 22.53 4.76 10.74
CA THR A 262 22.56 3.77 11.82
C THR A 262 21.87 4.29 13.06
N TRP A 263 20.69 3.77 13.34
CA TRP A 263 19.93 4.11 14.54
C TRP A 263 20.40 3.26 15.73
N GLN A 264 20.27 3.81 16.93
CA GLN A 264 20.66 3.14 18.18
C GLN A 264 19.46 2.97 19.09
N ILE A 265 19.28 1.76 19.63
CA ILE A 265 18.38 1.50 20.75
C ILE A 265 19.24 1.20 21.98
N LYS A 266 19.19 2.06 22.99
CA LYS A 266 19.92 1.91 24.25
C LYS A 266 18.97 1.38 25.32
N PHE A 267 19.40 0.36 26.05
CA PHE A 267 18.59 -0.29 27.08
C PHE A 267 19.47 -0.88 28.18
N HIS A 268 18.89 -1.05 29.36
CA HIS A 268 19.57 -1.61 30.53
C HIS A 268 19.09 -3.04 30.80
N LEU A 269 20.00 -3.93 31.19
CA LEU A 269 19.70 -5.27 31.69
C LEU A 269 20.31 -5.46 33.08
N ASP A 270 19.46 -5.66 34.09
CA ASP A 270 19.92 -5.90 35.47
C ASP A 270 20.77 -7.17 35.60
N SER A 271 20.48 -8.16 34.75
CA SER A 271 21.26 -9.39 34.61
C SER A 271 21.10 -9.98 33.20
N VAL A 272 22.10 -10.75 32.76
CA VAL A 272 22.05 -11.52 31.52
C VAL A 272 22.02 -13.01 31.84
N ASN A 273 20.96 -13.69 31.40
CA ASN A 273 20.88 -15.14 31.50
C ASN A 273 21.84 -15.76 30.48
N GLN A 274 22.89 -16.41 30.98
CA GLN A 274 23.93 -17.01 30.15
C GLN A 274 23.49 -18.28 29.41
N SER A 275 22.43 -18.94 29.88
CA SER A 275 21.92 -20.21 29.36
C SER A 275 20.75 -20.09 28.38
N GLY A 276 20.17 -18.90 28.24
CA GLY A 276 18.95 -18.69 27.43
C GLY A 276 19.19 -17.82 26.20
N ASN A 277 18.42 -18.06 25.14
CA ASN A 277 18.41 -17.21 23.95
C ASN A 277 17.35 -16.11 24.12
N TYR A 278 17.76 -14.86 23.92
CA TYR A 278 16.84 -13.73 23.84
C TYR A 278 16.28 -13.63 22.41
N LYS A 279 15.20 -12.89 22.21
CA LYS A 279 14.68 -12.62 20.86
C LYS A 279 14.44 -11.14 20.63
N LEU A 280 14.80 -10.68 19.43
CA LEU A 280 14.39 -9.38 18.90
C LEU A 280 13.41 -9.63 17.77
N ARG A 281 12.19 -9.11 17.91
CA ARG A 281 11.22 -9.04 16.82
C ARG A 281 11.28 -7.67 16.19
N VAL A 282 11.37 -7.65 14.87
CA VAL A 282 11.36 -6.44 14.06
C VAL A 282 10.27 -6.57 13.01
N ALA A 283 9.20 -5.82 13.20
CA ALA A 283 8.11 -5.66 12.24
C ALA A 283 8.33 -4.36 11.45
N LEU A 284 8.25 -4.46 10.13
CA LEU A 284 8.37 -3.33 9.21
C LEU A 284 7.04 -3.12 8.51
N ALA A 285 6.49 -1.91 8.63
CA ALA A 285 5.31 -1.49 7.90
C ALA A 285 5.59 -1.37 6.38
N SER A 286 6.84 -1.08 6.00
CA SER A 286 7.25 -0.88 4.61
C SER A 286 8.77 -0.94 4.44
N ALA A 287 9.25 -1.23 3.24
CA ALA A 287 10.64 -1.04 2.86
C ALA A 287 10.79 -0.79 1.35
N THR A 288 11.74 0.07 0.96
CA THR A 288 12.08 0.28 -0.46
C THR A 288 13.57 0.13 -0.70
N LEU A 289 13.95 -0.91 -1.46
CA LEU A 289 15.33 -1.16 -1.90
C LEU A 289 16.38 -1.00 -0.79
N SER A 290 16.04 -1.46 0.42
CA SER A 290 16.81 -1.28 1.65
C SER A 290 17.39 -2.58 2.16
N GLU A 291 18.25 -2.50 3.17
CA GLU A 291 18.74 -3.64 3.94
C GLU A 291 18.75 -3.22 5.40
N LEU A 292 18.28 -4.06 6.31
CA LEU A 292 18.44 -3.87 7.74
C LEU A 292 19.55 -4.79 8.25
N GLN A 293 20.61 -4.20 8.79
CA GLN A 293 21.63 -4.91 9.55
C GLN A 293 21.47 -4.61 11.04
N VAL A 294 21.45 -5.66 11.86
CA VAL A 294 21.33 -5.53 13.33
C VAL A 294 22.63 -5.96 13.98
N ARG A 295 23.15 -5.14 14.89
CA ARG A 295 24.33 -5.44 15.72
C ARG A 295 24.06 -5.14 17.19
N PHE A 296 24.71 -5.86 18.07
CA PHE A 296 24.60 -5.70 19.52
C PHE A 296 25.95 -5.31 20.08
N ASN A 297 26.00 -4.21 20.83
CA ASN A 297 27.14 -3.66 21.59
C ASN A 297 28.42 -3.30 20.82
N ASP A 298 28.71 -3.94 19.69
CA ASP A 298 29.79 -3.61 18.76
C ASP A 298 29.23 -3.24 17.38
N LEU A 299 29.29 -1.94 17.05
CA LEU A 299 28.91 -1.43 15.73
C LEU A 299 29.79 -1.97 14.60
N LYS A 300 31.02 -2.38 14.89
CA LYS A 300 31.99 -2.87 13.90
C LYS A 300 31.93 -4.39 13.72
N ALA A 301 31.06 -5.09 14.44
CA ALA A 301 30.88 -6.54 14.31
C ALA A 301 30.66 -6.93 12.84
N ASN A 302 31.47 -7.86 12.35
CA ASN A 302 31.45 -8.35 10.97
C ASN A 302 31.65 -9.88 10.95
N PRO A 303 30.68 -10.65 10.43
CA PRO A 303 29.40 -10.21 9.87
C PRO A 303 28.49 -9.51 10.90
N ALA A 304 27.50 -8.74 10.42
CA ALA A 304 26.43 -8.29 11.30
C ALA A 304 25.75 -9.50 11.93
N HIS A 305 25.29 -9.36 13.18
CA HIS A 305 24.61 -10.45 13.89
C HIS A 305 23.33 -10.90 13.16
N PHE A 306 22.67 -9.97 12.46
CA PHE A 306 21.58 -10.27 11.55
C PHE A 306 21.60 -9.31 10.35
N THR A 307 21.20 -9.81 9.17
CA THR A 307 20.93 -8.98 7.98
C THR A 307 19.72 -9.52 7.22
N THR A 308 18.86 -8.62 6.76
CA THR A 308 17.74 -8.96 5.87
C THR A 308 18.19 -9.18 4.42
N ARG A 309 19.43 -8.81 4.08
CA ARG A 309 19.85 -8.51 2.69
C ARG A 309 18.93 -7.46 2.05
N LEU A 310 18.89 -7.41 0.72
CA LEU A 310 17.99 -6.51 -0.02
C LEU A 310 16.53 -6.91 0.20
N ILE A 311 15.75 -5.98 0.74
CA ILE A 311 14.32 -6.11 0.97
C ILE A 311 13.55 -4.92 0.39
N GLY A 312 12.24 -5.05 0.39
CA GLY A 312 11.35 -4.02 -0.11
C GLY A 312 11.05 -4.15 -1.60
N ARG A 313 10.86 -3.00 -2.26
CA ARG A 313 10.32 -2.76 -3.64
C ARG A 313 8.87 -2.27 -3.63
N ASP A 314 8.34 -1.90 -2.46
CA ASP A 314 7.20 -1.01 -2.44
C ASP A 314 7.64 0.43 -2.80
N ASN A 315 6.70 1.37 -2.79
CA ASN A 315 6.95 2.77 -3.11
C ASN A 315 6.25 3.68 -2.09
N SER A 316 6.14 3.24 -0.84
CA SER A 316 5.27 3.90 0.15
C SER A 316 5.75 5.32 0.42
N ILE A 317 7.05 5.53 0.69
CA ILE A 317 7.56 6.86 1.04
C ILE A 317 7.37 7.89 -0.09
N VAL A 318 7.66 7.51 -1.33
CA VAL A 318 7.57 8.41 -2.50
C VAL A 318 6.11 8.68 -2.90
N ARG A 319 5.18 7.83 -2.47
CA ARG A 319 3.73 8.01 -2.64
C ARG A 319 3.07 8.65 -1.41
N HIS A 320 3.86 9.11 -0.45
CA HIS A 320 3.41 9.68 0.83
C HIS A 320 2.45 8.73 1.56
N GLY A 321 2.77 7.45 1.53
CA GLY A 321 2.18 6.40 2.35
C GLY A 321 2.92 6.24 3.67
N ILE A 322 2.32 5.46 4.56
CA ILE A 322 2.84 5.20 5.92
C ILE A 322 2.91 3.70 6.24
N HIS A 323 2.62 2.87 5.24
CA HIS A 323 2.75 1.42 5.23
C HIS A 323 2.71 0.92 3.78
N GLY A 324 3.22 -0.29 3.55
CA GLY A 324 3.32 -0.95 2.25
C GLY A 324 3.33 -2.46 2.39
N LEU A 325 4.35 -3.12 1.83
CA LEU A 325 4.54 -4.55 2.02
C LEU A 325 5.11 -4.80 3.42
N TYR A 326 4.41 -5.62 4.20
CA TYR A 326 4.77 -5.93 5.59
C TYR A 326 5.89 -6.99 5.67
N TRP A 327 6.83 -6.80 6.61
CA TRP A 327 7.90 -7.74 6.89
C TRP A 327 7.99 -8.03 8.38
N LEU A 328 8.20 -9.29 8.76
CA LEU A 328 8.41 -9.69 10.15
C LEU A 328 9.68 -10.53 10.26
N TYR A 329 10.60 -10.08 11.10
CA TYR A 329 11.83 -10.79 11.42
C TYR A 329 11.86 -11.17 12.90
N ASN A 330 12.29 -12.40 13.18
CA ASN A 330 12.55 -12.89 14.51
C ASN A 330 14.05 -13.22 14.59
N VAL A 331 14.79 -12.42 15.33
CA VAL A 331 16.25 -12.53 15.46
C VAL A 331 16.54 -13.20 16.80
N ASP A 332 17.14 -14.39 16.76
CA ASP A 332 17.66 -15.03 17.96
C ASP A 332 18.95 -14.32 18.40
N ILE A 333 19.02 -13.95 19.67
CA ILE A 333 20.12 -13.18 20.25
C ILE A 333 20.86 -14.10 21.23
N GLN A 334 22.16 -14.29 20.98
CA GLN A 334 23.01 -15.03 21.91
C GLN A 334 23.29 -14.18 23.16
N SER A 335 23.23 -14.81 24.33
CA SER A 335 23.57 -14.18 25.62
C SER A 335 24.95 -13.51 25.60
N ALA A 336 25.91 -14.11 24.89
CA ALA A 336 27.28 -13.58 24.72
C ALA A 336 27.35 -12.23 23.98
N TRP A 337 26.31 -11.82 23.26
CA TRP A 337 26.25 -10.51 22.60
C TRP A 337 25.78 -9.39 23.53
N LEU A 338 25.29 -9.76 24.73
CA LEU A 338 24.73 -8.86 25.72
C LEU A 338 25.66 -8.78 26.94
N VAL A 339 25.59 -7.67 27.66
CA VAL A 339 26.30 -7.45 28.92
C VAL A 339 25.32 -7.11 30.03
N GLN A 340 25.67 -7.42 31.28
CA GLN A 340 24.95 -6.86 32.42
C GLN A 340 25.20 -5.34 32.45
N GLY A 341 24.14 -4.56 32.59
CA GLY A 341 24.17 -3.10 32.52
C GLY A 341 23.67 -2.56 31.17
N ASP A 342 24.32 -1.51 30.70
CA ASP A 342 23.89 -0.78 29.50
C ASP A 342 24.29 -1.51 28.21
N ASN A 343 23.31 -1.70 27.34
CA ASN A 343 23.45 -2.34 26.04
C ASN A 343 22.99 -1.40 24.93
N THR A 344 23.49 -1.61 23.71
CA THR A 344 23.05 -0.89 22.52
C THR A 344 22.78 -1.84 21.37
N ILE A 345 21.60 -1.74 20.75
CA ILE A 345 21.31 -2.33 19.44
C ILE A 345 21.55 -1.26 18.37
N PHE A 346 22.31 -1.61 17.34
CA PHE A 346 22.52 -0.79 16.16
C PHE A 346 21.65 -1.32 15.01
N LEU A 347 20.82 -0.46 14.44
CA LEU A 347 20.00 -0.73 13.26
C LEU A 347 20.57 0.05 12.08
N THR A 348 21.35 -0.60 11.24
CA THR A 348 22.02 0.03 10.09
C THR A 348 21.24 -0.24 8.80
N GLN A 349 20.88 0.83 8.10
CA GLN A 349 20.51 0.80 6.70
C GLN A 349 21.76 1.22 5.88
N PRO A 350 22.42 0.29 5.16
CA PRO A 350 23.70 0.55 4.51
C PRO A 350 23.59 1.07 3.07
N ARG A 351 22.40 1.12 2.48
CA ARG A 351 22.23 1.38 1.04
C ARG A 351 21.89 2.84 0.78
N ASN A 352 22.59 3.48 -0.15
CA ASN A 352 22.66 4.95 -0.22
C ASN A 352 22.63 5.51 -1.65
N GLN A 353 21.95 4.80 -2.56
CA GLN A 353 21.80 5.19 -3.96
C GLN A 353 20.66 6.21 -4.18
N SER A 354 19.70 6.33 -3.27
CA SER A 354 18.52 7.20 -3.43
C SER A 354 18.00 7.74 -2.09
N ALA A 355 17.28 8.87 -2.14
CA ALA A 355 16.49 9.40 -1.02
C ALA A 355 15.36 8.46 -0.58
N PHE A 356 14.86 7.66 -1.52
CA PHE A 356 13.72 6.75 -1.33
C PHE A 356 14.17 5.34 -0.93
N GLN A 357 15.34 5.23 -0.32
CA GLN A 357 15.73 3.98 0.33
C GLN A 357 15.40 4.12 1.81
N GLU A 358 14.28 3.53 2.18
CA GLU A 358 13.76 3.60 3.54
C GLU A 358 13.44 2.23 4.13
N ILE A 359 13.32 2.24 5.45
CA ILE A 359 12.65 1.23 6.28
C ILE A 359 11.63 1.97 7.15
N MET A 360 10.35 1.63 7.04
CA MET A 360 9.33 2.06 7.99
C MET A 360 9.12 0.95 9.00
N TYR A 361 9.37 1.26 10.27
CA TYR A 361 9.10 0.33 11.36
C TYR A 361 7.61 0.33 11.67
N ASP A 362 7.10 -0.81 12.10
CA ASP A 362 5.78 -0.97 12.71
C ASP A 362 5.96 -1.16 14.21
N TYR A 363 6.71 -2.21 14.56
CA TYR A 363 6.86 -2.59 15.96
C TYR A 363 8.19 -3.30 16.19
N ILE A 364 8.88 -2.93 17.27
CA ILE A 364 10.12 -3.59 17.69
C ILE A 364 9.95 -4.07 19.11
N ARG A 365 10.32 -5.33 19.37
CA ARG A 365 10.21 -5.94 20.69
C ARG A 365 11.42 -6.77 21.04
N MET A 366 11.90 -6.63 22.26
CA MET A 366 12.87 -7.57 22.82
C MET A 366 12.24 -8.44 23.91
N GLU A 367 12.48 -9.74 23.82
CA GLU A 367 12.01 -10.75 24.75
C GLU A 367 13.21 -11.38 25.46
N GLY A 368 13.05 -11.60 26.77
CA GLY A 368 13.95 -12.43 27.55
C GLY A 368 13.89 -13.89 27.10
N PRO A 369 14.82 -14.73 27.57
CA PRO A 369 14.77 -16.15 27.29
C PRO A 369 13.48 -16.79 27.80
N SER A 370 13.02 -17.83 27.10
CA SER A 370 11.88 -18.63 27.53
C SER A 370 12.16 -19.19 28.93
N ASN A 371 11.23 -18.98 29.85
CA ASN A 371 11.20 -19.74 31.09
C ASN A 371 10.69 -21.14 30.71
N SER A 372 11.61 -22.10 30.53
CA SER A 372 11.25 -23.51 30.36
C SER A 372 10.51 -24.04 31.58
#